data_AF-A0AAQ2XLU5-F1
#
_entry.id   AF-A0AAQ2XLU5-F1
#
_cell.length_a   1.000
_cell.length_b   1.000
_cell.length_c   1.000
_cell.angle_alpha   90.00
_cell.angle_beta   90.00
_cell.angle_gamma   90.00
#
_symmetry.space_group_name_H-M   'P 1'
#
loop_
_entity.id
_entity.type
_entity.pdbx_description
1 polymer ?
#
loop_
_entity_poly.entity_id
_entity_poly.type
_entity_poly.pdbx_seq_one_letter_code
_entity_poly.pdbx_strand_id
1 'polypeptide(L)'
;MILVTKYRRDVLIADIKTELEELLKSMTEQFSGKIIEINIMPDHVHMLIDASPKHSISSMMKGYKGVSARMLFMHHPEIKEKVVIVLSVLAGIEIISMAFF
;
A
#
# COMPACT_ATOMS: atom_id res chain seq x y z
N MET A 1 2.46 0.60 7.66
CA MET A 1 1.24 -0.06 7.14
C MET A 1 1.60 -1.20 6.23
N ILE A 2 0.75 -2.24 6.17
CA ILE A 2 0.95 -3.42 5.34
C ILE A 2 -0.30 -3.64 4.48
N LEU A 3 -0.11 -3.72 3.17
CA LEU A 3 -1.14 -3.97 2.15
C LEU A 3 -0.91 -5.40 1.62
N VAL A 4 -1.88 -6.30 1.72
CA VAL A 4 -1.73 -7.69 1.27
C VAL A 4 -2.68 -7.98 0.12
N THR A 5 -2.24 -8.73 -0.88
CA THR A 5 -3.11 -9.16 -1.98
C THR A 5 -4.09 -10.23 -1.51
N LYS A 6 -5.28 -10.29 -2.14
CA LYS A 6 -6.27 -11.30 -1.81
C LYS A 6 -5.69 -12.69 -2.09
N TYR A 7 -5.75 -13.58 -1.10
CA TYR A 7 -5.15 -14.91 -1.15
C TYR A 7 -3.62 -14.92 -1.35
N ARG A 8 -2.91 -13.82 -1.04
CA ARG A 8 -1.45 -13.69 -1.21
C ARG A 8 -0.96 -14.15 -2.59
N ARG A 9 -1.67 -13.70 -3.63
CA ARG A 9 -1.26 -13.96 -5.01
C ARG A 9 -0.13 -13.02 -5.39
N ASP A 10 0.87 -13.57 -6.09
CA ASP A 10 2.03 -12.85 -6.61
C ASP A 10 1.68 -12.02 -7.85
N VAL A 11 0.96 -10.93 -7.63
CA VAL A 11 0.45 -10.04 -8.69
C VAL A 11 1.18 -8.70 -8.73
N LEU A 12 1.94 -8.35 -7.68
CA LEU A 12 2.66 -7.09 -7.56
C LEU A 12 4.08 -7.24 -8.16
N ILE A 13 4.14 -7.59 -9.44
CA ILE A 13 5.39 -7.85 -10.17
C ILE A 13 5.56 -6.91 -11.35
N ALA A 14 6.83 -6.67 -11.75
CA ALA A 14 7.21 -5.86 -12.91
C ALA A 14 6.52 -4.47 -12.93
N ASP A 15 5.77 -4.17 -13.98
CA ASP A 15 5.16 -2.86 -14.21
C ASP A 15 4.14 -2.48 -13.12
N ILE A 16 3.38 -3.46 -12.62
CA ILE A 16 2.40 -3.26 -11.55
C ILE A 16 3.09 -2.75 -10.28
N LYS A 17 4.29 -3.24 -9.97
CA LYS A 17 5.06 -2.80 -8.80
C LYS A 17 5.44 -1.33 -8.95
N THR A 18 5.99 -0.94 -10.10
CA THR A 18 6.45 0.43 -10.37
C THR A 18 5.28 1.41 -10.33
N GLU A 19 4.18 1.10 -11.01
CA GLU A 19 2.97 1.93 -11.01
C GLU A 19 2.37 2.09 -9.61
N LEU A 20 2.30 1.00 -8.85
CA LEU A 20 1.80 1.05 -7.48
C LEU A 20 2.71 1.90 -6.59
N GLU A 21 4.03 1.81 -6.75
CA GLU A 21 4.98 2.62 -5.99
C GLU A 21 4.79 4.13 -6.25
N GLU A 22 4.68 4.51 -7.52
CA GLU A 22 4.44 5.90 -7.94
C GLU A 22 3.09 6.42 -7.45
N LEU A 23 2.04 5.60 -7.58
CA LEU A 23 0.71 5.95 -7.10
C LEU A 23 0.72 6.20 -5.59
N LEU A 24 1.33 5.30 -4.82
CA LEU A 24 1.39 5.43 -3.36
C LEU A 24 2.21 6.64 -2.92
N LYS A 25 3.29 6.98 -3.63
CA LYS A 25 4.07 8.22 -3.44
C LYS A 25 3.20 9.45 -3.65
N SER A 26 2.52 9.54 -4.80
CA SER A 26 1.61 10.66 -5.11
C SER A 26 0.47 10.79 -4.10
N MET A 27 -0.11 9.68 -3.67
CA MET A 27 -1.16 9.69 -2.65
C MET A 27 -0.65 10.20 -1.30
N THR A 28 0.56 9.81 -0.90
CA THR A 28 1.14 10.25 0.37
C THR A 28 1.39 11.75 0.38
N GLU A 29 1.87 12.30 -0.74
CA GLU A 29 2.02 13.75 -0.93
C GLU A 29 0.67 14.48 -0.85
N GLN A 30 -0.39 13.93 -1.43
CA GLN A 30 -1.74 14.51 -1.34
C GLN A 30 -2.27 14.55 0.11
N PHE A 31 -1.91 13.58 0.95
CA PHE A 31 -2.23 13.59 2.37
C PHE A 31 -1.27 14.44 3.22
N SER A 32 -0.36 15.20 2.60
CA SER A 32 0.70 15.94 3.30
C SER A 32 1.53 15.06 4.24
N GLY A 33 1.64 13.77 3.93
CA GLY A 33 2.47 12.81 4.65
C GLY A 33 3.84 12.71 4.00
N LYS A 34 4.77 12.05 4.70
CA LYS A 34 6.10 11.73 4.17
C LYS A 34 6.31 10.22 4.19
N ILE A 35 6.69 9.64 3.05
CA ILE A 35 7.13 8.25 3.03
C ILE A 35 8.54 8.19 3.61
N ILE A 36 8.71 7.42 4.68
CA ILE A 36 10.02 7.11 5.27
C ILE A 36 10.62 5.92 4.53
N GLU A 37 9.81 4.89 4.27
CA GLU A 37 10.25 3.66 3.61
C GLU A 37 9.09 3.00 2.87
N ILE A 38 9.37 2.38 1.73
CA ILE A 38 8.41 1.56 0.97
C ILE A 38 9.12 0.32 0.44
N ASN A 39 8.54 -0.84 0.67
CA ASN A 39 9.04 -2.11 0.15
C ASN A 39 7.87 -2.92 -0.42
N ILE A 40 7.94 -3.23 -1.72
CA ILE A 40 6.90 -3.97 -2.44
C ILE A 40 7.41 -5.38 -2.75
N MET A 41 6.73 -6.35 -2.17
CA MET A 41 6.87 -7.78 -2.42
C MET A 41 5.73 -8.25 -3.35
N PRO A 42 5.88 -9.40 -4.04
CA PRO A 42 4.88 -9.87 -5.00
C PRO A 42 3.46 -10.07 -4.43
N ASP A 43 3.35 -10.44 -3.16
CA ASP A 43 2.10 -10.71 -2.46
C ASP A 43 1.67 -9.61 -1.47
N HIS A 44 2.55 -8.66 -1.14
CA HIS A 44 2.25 -7.58 -0.19
C HIS A 44 3.17 -6.35 -0.30
N VAL A 45 2.73 -5.21 0.22
CA VAL A 45 3.49 -3.97 0.32
C VAL A 45 3.65 -3.56 1.78
N HIS A 46 4.88 -3.27 2.18
CA HIS A 46 5.21 -2.59 3.43
C HIS A 46 5.47 -1.12 3.16
N MET A 47 4.92 -0.25 4.00
CA MET A 47 5.18 1.17 3.90
C MET A 47 5.23 1.81 5.28
N LEU A 48 6.27 2.60 5.52
CA LEU A 48 6.40 3.45 6.70
C LEU A 48 6.11 4.89 6.28
N ILE A 49 5.05 5.47 6.87
CA ILE A 49 4.59 6.82 6.57
C ILE A 49 4.62 7.63 7.84
N ASP A 50 5.23 8.81 7.76
CA ASP A 50 5.02 9.89 8.71
C ASP A 50 3.74 10.64 8.33
N ALA A 51 2.67 10.37 9.08
CA ALA A 51 1.35 10.91 8.81
C ALA A 51 1.15 12.24 9.54
N SER A 52 0.71 13.27 8.82
CA SER A 52 0.32 14.53 9.46
C SER A 52 -0.90 14.31 10.38
N PRO A 53 -0.91 14.84 11.62
CA PRO A 53 -2.03 14.66 12.56
C PRO A 53 -3.34 15.30 12.09
N LYS A 54 -3.31 16.08 11.01
CA LYS A 54 -4.49 16.68 10.36
C LYS A 54 -5.42 15.65 9.72
N HIS A 55 -4.89 14.50 9.30
CA HIS A 55 -5.66 13.45 8.66
C HIS A 55 -5.74 12.23 9.56
N SER A 56 -6.94 11.68 9.73
CA SER A 56 -7.08 10.43 10.48
C SER A 56 -6.42 9.30 9.70
N ILE A 57 -5.73 8.41 10.43
CA ILE A 57 -5.14 7.18 9.87
C ILE A 57 -6.22 6.40 9.10
N SER A 58 -7.44 6.32 9.65
CA SER A 58 -8.57 5.65 8.99
C SER A 58 -8.94 6.24 7.63
N SER A 59 -8.84 7.55 7.44
CA SER A 59 -9.16 8.22 6.17
C SER A 59 -8.06 7.99 5.15
N MET A 60 -6.79 8.12 5.56
CA MET A 60 -5.64 7.80 4.71
C MET A 60 -5.72 6.35 4.22
N MET A 61 -5.99 5.42 5.13
CA MET A 61 -6.17 3.99 4.84
C MET A 61 -7.28 3.70 3.83
N LYS A 62 -8.44 4.35 3.97
CA LYS A 62 -9.53 4.25 3.00
C LYS A 62 -9.11 4.76 1.64
N GLY A 63 -8.38 5.88 1.59
CA GLY A 63 -7.78 6.43 0.39
C GLY A 63 -6.88 5.41 -0.29
N TYR A 64 -5.81 4.96 0.39
CA TYR A 64 -4.84 4.02 -0.15
C TYR A 64 -5.51 2.76 -0.70
N LYS A 65 -6.46 2.17 0.04
CA LYS A 65 -7.18 0.98 -0.43
C LYS A 65 -8.03 1.27 -1.66
N GLY A 66 -8.84 2.32 -1.60
CA GLY A 66 -9.85 2.60 -2.62
C GLY A 66 -9.24 3.05 -3.94
N VAL A 67 -8.31 4.00 -3.88
CA VAL A 67 -7.65 4.57 -5.06
C VAL A 67 -6.70 3.56 -5.68
N SER A 68 -5.87 2.87 -4.89
CA SER A 68 -4.95 1.86 -5.43
C SER A 68 -5.68 0.71 -6.11
N ALA A 69 -6.74 0.18 -5.48
CA ALA A 69 -7.55 -0.86 -6.12
C ALA A 69 -8.20 -0.36 -7.42
N ARG A 70 -8.74 0.85 -7.41
CA ARG A 70 -9.39 1.43 -8.60
C ARG A 70 -8.39 1.65 -9.75
N MET A 71 -7.23 2.23 -9.48
CA MET A 71 -6.21 2.48 -10.50
C MET A 71 -5.69 1.17 -11.09
N LEU A 72 -5.34 0.21 -10.24
CA LEU A 72 -4.90 -1.11 -10.67
C LEU A 72 -5.95 -1.81 -11.55
N PHE A 73 -7.24 -1.73 -11.22
CA PHE A 73 -8.29 -2.32 -12.06
C PHE A 73 -8.51 -1.59 -13.39
N MET A 74 -8.13 -0.32 -13.49
CA MET A 74 -8.24 0.45 -14.74
C MET A 74 -7.08 0.18 -15.68
N HIS A 75 -5.84 0.12 -15.16
CA HIS A 75 -4.65 -0.17 -15.98
C HIS A 75 -4.48 -1.67 -16.26
N HIS A 76 -4.88 -2.53 -15.31
CA HIS A 76 -4.75 -3.97 -15.38
C HIS A 76 -6.11 -4.67 -15.16
N PRO A 77 -7.02 -4.65 -16.14
CA PRO A 77 -8.30 -5.35 -16.01
C PRO A 77 -8.15 -6.86 -15.76
N GLU A 78 -7.03 -7.47 -16.17
CA GLU A 78 -6.69 -8.89 -15.99
C GLU A 78 -6.50 -9.32 -14.53
N ILE A 79 -6.20 -8.38 -13.62
CA ILE A 79 -6.03 -8.65 -12.18
C ILE A 79 -7.30 -8.37 -11.37
N LYS A 80 -8.39 -7.93 -12.00
CA LYS A 80 -9.64 -7.50 -11.33
C LYS A 80 -10.30 -8.57 -10.46
N GLU A 81 -10.24 -9.84 -10.88
CA GLU A 81 -10.71 -10.98 -10.07
C GLU A 81 -9.68 -11.48 -9.05
N LYS A 82 -8.41 -11.09 -9.21
CA LYS A 82 -7.27 -11.63 -8.45
C LYS A 82 -6.83 -10.73 -7.30
N VAL A 83 -7.14 -9.43 -7.36
CA VAL A 83 -6.67 -8.44 -6.39
C VAL A 83 -7.84 -7.86 -5.60
N VAL A 84 -7.86 -8.11 -4.30
CA VAL A 84 -8.52 -7.23 -3.33
C VAL A 84 -7.45 -6.93 -2.30
N ILE A 85 -6.99 -5.69 -2.23
CA ILE A 85 -5.96 -5.29 -1.27
C ILE A 85 -6.61 -5.32 0.12
N VAL A 86 -6.22 -6.28 0.94
CA VAL A 86 -6.61 -6.39 2.35
C VAL A 86 -5.56 -5.66 3.17
N LEU A 87 -5.98 -4.62 3.87
CA LEU A 87 -5.13 -3.87 4.79
C LEU A 87 -5.25 -4.46 6.18
N SER A 88 -4.14 -4.91 6.74
CA SER A 88 -4.00 -5.22 8.16
C SER A 88 -3.29 -4.04 8.81
N VAL A 89 -4.01 -3.31 9.67
CA VAL A 89 -3.42 -2.26 10.52
C VAL A 89 -2.95 -2.93 11.79
N LEU A 90 -1.63 -3.10 11.94
CA LEU A 90 -1.04 -3.20 13.28
C LEU A 90 -0.87 -1.76 13.77
N ALA A 91 -1.90 -1.25 14.44
CA ALA A 91 -1.80 -0.04 15.24
C ALA A 91 -1.13 -0.45 16.55
N GLY A 92 0.19 -0.31 16.61
CA GLY A 92 0.99 -0.56 17.78
C GLY A 92 2.37 0.03 17.54
N ILE A 93 2.72 1.01 18.37
CA ILE A 93 4.09 1.50 18.54
C ILE A 93 5.00 0.28 18.81
N GLU A 94 6.23 0.34 18.31
CA GLU A 94 7.30 -0.69 18.39
C GLU A 94 7.29 -1.81 17.33
N ILE A 95 7.74 -1.52 16.10
CA ILE A 95 8.51 -2.50 15.33
C ILE A 95 9.65 -1.78 14.60
N ILE A 96 10.63 -1.32 15.37
CA ILE A 96 12.02 -1.26 14.91
C ILE A 96 12.62 -2.62 15.30
N SER A 97 13.22 -3.35 14.34
CA SER A 97 14.24 -4.40 14.56
C SER A 97 13.95 -5.90 14.28
N MET A 98 12.94 -6.37 13.52
CA MET A 98 12.76 -7.85 13.46
C MET A 98 12.26 -8.58 12.21
N ALA A 99 12.57 -8.12 10.99
CA ALA A 99 12.44 -9.01 9.81
C ALA A 99 13.30 -8.57 8.61
N PHE A 100 14.62 -8.61 8.78
CA PHE A 100 15.55 -8.83 7.66
C PHE A 100 16.21 -10.20 7.90
N PHE A 101 15.49 -11.27 7.58
CA PHE A 101 16.04 -12.58 7.20
C PHE A 101 14.92 -13.44 6.60
#